data_AF-A0A8C8VQ33-F1
#
_entry.id   AF-A0A8C8VQ33-F1
#
_cell.length_a   1.000
_cell.length_b   1.000
_cell.length_c   1.000
_cell.angle_alpha   90.00
_cell.angle_beta   90.00
_cell.angle_gamma   90.00
#
_symmetry.space_group_name_H-M   'P 1'
#
loop_
_entity.id
_entity.type
_entity.pdbx_description
1 polymer ?
#
loop_
_entity_poly.entity_id
_entity_poly.type
_entity_poly.pdbx_seq_one_letter_code
_entity_poly.pdbx_strand_id
1 'polypeptide(L)'
;MLEKRYPNIKVIESGAKQLKSQEHKIYTDNGKQYIYEKLCLCAGAKPKLIFEGNPFVLGIRDTDSAQAFQNHLAKAKRIAVVGNGGIALELVYEIEGCEVIWAIKDKAIGNTFFDAGAAEFLIPKLTAEKLETAIACKRTKYTMEGSEKEEGIVAGAGKLGSALGPDWHEGLHLKGTKEFSHKVHIETLCEIKKIYLQQEFKQLQKTCLSFPKDNSEKQNAQPDEELWPVYMELTNGKIYGCDFIVSATGVVPNVQPFLDGNNFALGEDGGLKVDQHMHTSVADIYAAGDICTASWEPSRVWQQMRLWTQARQMGWYAAKCIVADSLGESVDMDFSFELFAHVTKFFNYKVVLLGKYNAQGLDLDHELMLRCTKGQEYVKVVMQNGRMMGAVLIGETDLEETFENLILNQMDLSAYGEDLLNPNIDIEDYFD
;
A
#
# COMPACT_ATOMS: atom_id res chain seq x y z
N MET A 1 23.55 14.47 -4.84
CA MET A 1 22.89 14.99 -6.06
C MET A 1 22.02 16.21 -5.78
N LEU A 2 21.19 16.20 -4.73
CA LEU A 2 20.37 17.36 -4.31
C LEU A 2 21.18 18.61 -3.94
N GLU A 3 22.17 18.53 -3.05
CA GLU A 3 22.98 19.70 -2.65
C GLU A 3 23.74 20.34 -3.83
N LYS A 4 24.14 19.52 -4.81
CA LYS A 4 24.79 20.01 -6.04
C LYS A 4 23.83 20.83 -6.90
N ARG A 5 22.54 20.49 -6.91
CA ARG A 5 21.49 21.17 -7.69
C ARG A 5 20.90 22.37 -6.94
N TYR A 6 20.84 22.29 -5.61
CA TYR A 6 20.24 23.28 -4.74
C TYR A 6 21.23 23.63 -3.61
N PRO A 7 22.05 24.69 -3.77
CA PRO A 7 23.13 25.01 -2.84
C PRO A 7 22.64 25.46 -1.46
N ASN A 8 21.36 25.82 -1.34
CA ASN A 8 20.69 26.16 -0.09
C ASN A 8 20.13 24.94 0.66
N ILE A 9 20.28 23.73 0.11
CA ILE A 9 19.87 22.48 0.76
C ILE A 9 21.10 21.78 1.31
N LYS A 10 21.01 21.36 2.57
CA LYS A 10 21.97 20.48 3.22
C LYS A 10 21.32 19.13 3.51
N VAL A 11 21.94 18.05 3.06
CA VAL A 11 21.51 16.67 3.28
C VAL A 11 22.35 16.07 4.40
N ILE A 12 21.69 15.56 5.43
CA ILE A 12 22.33 14.91 6.58
C ILE A 12 21.88 13.45 6.60
N GLU A 13 22.83 12.54 6.37
CA GLU A 13 22.58 11.10 6.45
C GLU A 13 22.76 10.63 7.90
N SER A 14 21.67 10.64 8.68
CA SER A 14 21.64 10.10 10.04
C SER A 14 20.19 9.86 10.50
N GLY A 15 19.97 8.89 11.38
CA GLY A 15 18.68 8.69 12.03
C GLY A 15 18.38 9.79 13.05
N ALA A 16 17.14 10.25 13.09
CA ALA A 16 16.64 11.10 14.16
C ALA A 16 16.43 10.23 15.41
N LYS A 17 17.12 10.58 16.49
CA LYS A 17 17.12 9.81 17.74
C LYS A 17 16.13 10.36 18.77
N GLN A 18 16.13 11.69 18.93
CA GLN A 18 15.28 12.36 19.90
C GLN A 18 14.98 13.80 19.44
N LEU A 19 13.72 14.20 19.56
CA LEU A 19 13.30 15.59 19.43
C LEU A 19 13.11 16.21 20.81
N LYS A 20 13.62 17.42 21.00
CA LYS A 20 13.31 18.26 22.16
C LYS A 20 12.63 19.52 21.68
N SER A 21 11.30 19.46 21.59
CA SER A 21 10.50 20.55 20.99
C SER A 21 10.68 21.88 21.71
N GLN A 22 10.66 21.88 23.05
CA GLN A 22 10.81 23.10 23.87
C GLN A 22 12.18 23.78 23.71
N GLU A 23 13.21 23.02 23.33
CA GLU A 23 14.55 23.56 23.09
C GLU A 23 14.81 23.85 21.59
N HIS A 24 13.85 23.55 20.71
CA HIS A 24 13.98 23.64 19.26
C HIS A 24 15.19 22.84 18.73
N LYS A 25 15.38 21.62 19.25
CA LYS A 25 16.54 20.78 18.93
C LYS A 25 16.15 19.37 18.51
N ILE A 26 16.88 18.85 17.53
CA ILE A 26 16.85 17.43 17.15
C ILE A 26 18.24 16.81 17.32
N TYR A 27 18.27 15.64 17.96
CA TYR A 27 19.46 14.83 18.17
C TYR A 27 19.46 13.66 17.19
N THR A 28 20.62 13.37 16.63
CA THR A 28 20.80 12.32 15.62
C THR A 28 21.66 11.19 16.17
N ASP A 29 21.56 10.00 15.55
CA ASP A 29 22.27 8.80 16.00
C ASP A 29 23.80 8.94 15.99
N ASN A 30 24.34 9.82 15.13
CA ASN A 30 25.77 10.12 15.09
C ASN A 30 26.22 11.09 16.21
N GLY A 31 25.33 11.42 17.16
CA GLY A 31 25.60 12.30 18.29
C GLY A 31 25.55 13.80 17.97
N LYS A 32 25.24 14.20 16.74
CA LYS A 32 25.08 15.62 16.38
C LYS A 32 23.72 16.15 16.78
N GLN A 33 23.70 17.45 17.05
CA GLN A 33 22.52 18.24 17.37
C GLN A 33 22.28 19.28 16.27
N TYR A 34 21.02 19.51 15.93
CA TYR A 34 20.59 20.57 15.03
C TYR A 34 19.51 21.42 15.71
N ILE A 35 19.58 22.73 15.51
CA ILE A 35 18.60 23.70 16.00
C ILE A 35 17.72 24.09 14.81
N TYR A 36 16.42 24.30 15.06
CA TYR A 36 15.47 24.67 14.03
C TYR A 36 14.61 25.86 14.46
N GLU A 37 14.16 26.66 13.49
CA GLU A 37 13.08 27.62 13.72
C GLU A 37 11.72 26.98 13.44
N LYS A 38 11.63 26.25 12.32
CA LYS A 38 10.48 25.42 11.93
C LYS A 38 10.97 24.01 11.60
N LEU A 39 10.19 22.99 11.94
CA LEU A 39 10.52 21.58 11.69
C LEU A 39 9.36 20.88 10.98
N CYS A 40 9.64 20.15 9.89
CA CYS A 40 8.67 19.27 9.25
C CYS A 40 9.08 17.81 9.44
N LEU A 41 8.21 17.01 10.06
CA LEU A 41 8.42 15.59 10.28
C LEU A 41 7.83 14.79 9.10
N CYS A 42 8.71 14.12 8.36
CA CYS A 42 8.35 13.33 7.16
C CYS A 42 8.88 11.88 7.25
N ALA A 43 8.90 11.28 8.45
CA ALA A 43 9.53 9.97 8.69
C ALA A 43 8.75 8.76 8.11
N GLY A 44 7.61 9.01 7.45
CA GLY A 44 6.79 7.99 6.83
C GLY A 44 6.27 6.95 7.82
N ALA A 45 6.23 5.70 7.37
CA ALA A 45 5.71 4.56 8.12
C ALA A 45 6.50 3.29 7.79
N LYS A 46 6.56 2.35 8.73
CA LYS A 46 7.20 1.04 8.60
C LYS A 46 6.17 -0.09 8.37
N PRO A 47 6.54 -1.24 7.77
CA PRO A 47 5.63 -2.38 7.68
C PRO A 47 5.08 -2.78 9.05
N LYS A 48 3.79 -3.14 9.10
CA LYS A 48 3.22 -3.84 10.25
C LYS A 48 3.57 -5.32 10.13
N LEU A 49 4.54 -5.78 10.93
CA LEU A 49 4.93 -7.18 10.94
C LEU A 49 3.97 -8.01 11.81
N ILE A 50 3.52 -9.15 11.29
CA ILE A 50 2.72 -10.12 12.05
C ILE A 50 3.49 -10.72 13.24
N PHE A 51 4.82 -10.81 13.14
CA PHE A 51 5.72 -11.25 14.21
C PHE A 51 7.03 -10.46 14.14
N GLU A 52 7.12 -9.38 14.91
CA GLU A 52 8.30 -8.51 14.98
C GLU A 52 9.56 -9.30 15.41
N GLY A 53 10.68 -9.04 14.73
CA GLY A 53 11.97 -9.66 15.02
C GLY A 53 12.14 -11.11 14.57
N ASN A 54 11.12 -11.74 13.96
CA ASN A 54 11.26 -13.10 13.42
C ASN A 54 12.07 -13.07 12.09
N PRO A 55 13.17 -13.84 11.96
CA PRO A 55 14.05 -13.78 10.79
C PRO A 55 13.41 -14.33 9.50
N PHE A 56 12.30 -15.06 9.59
CA PHE A 56 11.56 -15.59 8.45
C PHE A 56 10.33 -14.74 8.08
N VAL A 57 10.09 -13.63 8.78
CA VAL A 57 9.00 -12.70 8.48
C VAL A 57 9.57 -11.41 7.92
N LEU A 58 9.26 -11.12 6.66
CA LEU A 58 9.74 -9.94 5.95
C LEU A 58 8.57 -8.97 5.74
N GLY A 59 8.82 -7.68 5.95
CA GLY A 59 7.96 -6.61 5.44
C GLY A 59 8.56 -6.01 4.19
N ILE A 60 7.73 -5.47 3.30
CA ILE A 60 8.16 -4.75 2.11
C ILE A 60 7.61 -3.34 2.18
N ARG A 61 8.48 -2.34 2.09
CA ARG A 61 8.10 -0.93 2.23
C ARG A 61 9.03 0.06 1.56
N ASP A 62 10.32 -0.23 1.53
CA ASP A 62 11.37 0.61 0.94
C ASP A 62 12.25 -0.18 -0.04
N THR A 63 13.08 0.54 -0.79
CA THR A 63 14.00 -0.05 -1.78
C THR A 63 14.91 -1.15 -1.22
N ASP A 64 15.37 -1.05 0.03
CA ASP A 64 16.23 -2.05 0.65
C ASP A 64 15.45 -3.32 1.01
N SER A 65 14.25 -3.17 1.58
CA SER A 65 13.35 -4.29 1.87
C SER A 65 12.91 -5.02 0.60
N ALA A 66 12.72 -4.30 -0.52
CA ALA A 66 12.41 -4.89 -1.82
C ALA A 66 13.60 -5.69 -2.39
N GLN A 67 14.82 -5.17 -2.25
CA GLN A 67 16.04 -5.88 -2.65
C GLN A 67 16.30 -7.10 -1.76
N ALA A 68 16.07 -7.00 -0.46
CA ALA A 68 16.13 -8.11 0.47
C ALA A 68 15.12 -9.20 0.07
N PHE A 69 13.86 -8.82 -0.20
CA PHE A 69 12.83 -9.73 -0.70
C PHE A 69 13.27 -10.46 -1.97
N GLN A 70 13.76 -9.74 -2.99
CA GLN A 70 14.29 -10.34 -4.22
C GLN A 70 15.37 -11.39 -3.94
N ASN A 71 16.32 -11.08 -3.06
CA ASN A 71 17.43 -11.97 -2.73
C ASN A 71 16.98 -13.25 -2.02
N HIS A 72 15.91 -13.17 -1.20
CA HIS A 72 15.31 -14.33 -0.55
C HIS A 72 14.48 -15.15 -1.54
N LEU A 73 13.68 -14.47 -2.36
CA LEU A 73 12.82 -15.08 -3.37
C LEU A 73 13.63 -15.91 -4.37
N ALA A 74 14.79 -15.43 -4.82
CA ALA A 74 15.67 -16.13 -5.76
C ALA A 74 16.11 -17.55 -5.31
N LYS A 75 15.96 -17.86 -4.02
CA LYS A 75 16.30 -19.16 -3.41
C LYS A 75 15.08 -19.95 -2.96
N ALA A 76 13.89 -19.35 -3.03
CA ALA A 76 12.66 -19.93 -2.53
C ALA A 76 12.00 -20.86 -3.55
N LYS A 77 11.38 -21.92 -3.04
CA LYS A 77 10.45 -22.79 -3.75
C LYS A 77 9.00 -22.42 -3.42
N ARG A 78 8.76 -22.02 -2.17
CA ARG A 78 7.44 -21.65 -1.67
C ARG A 78 7.52 -20.53 -0.65
N ILE A 79 6.68 -19.52 -0.80
CA ILE A 79 6.52 -18.45 0.20
C ILE A 79 5.08 -18.38 0.68
N ALA A 80 4.89 -17.73 1.82
CA ALA A 80 3.58 -17.26 2.24
C ALA A 80 3.48 -15.75 2.10
N VAL A 81 2.37 -15.24 1.59
CA VAL A 81 2.02 -13.82 1.59
C VAL A 81 0.83 -13.64 2.52
N VAL A 82 0.91 -12.75 3.49
CA VAL A 82 -0.16 -12.52 4.47
C VAL A 82 -0.62 -11.08 4.41
N GLY A 83 -1.92 -10.90 4.20
CA GLY A 83 -2.55 -9.59 4.03
C GLY A 83 -3.16 -9.41 2.65
N ASN A 84 -4.07 -8.44 2.54
CA ASN A 84 -4.99 -8.32 1.40
C ASN A 84 -4.95 -6.91 0.75
N GLY A 85 -3.84 -6.19 0.96
CA GLY A 85 -3.61 -4.83 0.47
C GLY A 85 -2.80 -4.78 -0.83
N GLY A 86 -2.39 -3.58 -1.24
CA GLY A 86 -1.82 -3.34 -2.59
C GLY A 86 -0.52 -4.11 -2.82
N ILE A 87 0.38 -4.09 -1.84
CA ILE A 87 1.63 -4.87 -1.89
C ILE A 87 1.35 -6.37 -2.05
N ALA A 88 0.34 -6.90 -1.35
CA ALA A 88 0.00 -8.32 -1.50
C ALA A 88 -0.52 -8.62 -2.91
N LEU A 89 -1.45 -7.80 -3.42
CA LEU A 89 -2.03 -7.95 -4.76
C LEU A 89 -0.97 -7.90 -5.87
N GLU A 90 -0.03 -6.96 -5.77
CA GLU A 90 1.08 -6.85 -6.72
C GLU A 90 2.03 -8.05 -6.61
N LEU A 91 2.43 -8.43 -5.39
CA LEU A 91 3.35 -9.57 -5.18
C LEU A 91 2.81 -10.88 -5.74
N VAL A 92 1.58 -11.25 -5.39
CA VAL A 92 1.02 -12.56 -5.81
C VAL A 92 0.88 -12.66 -7.33
N TYR A 93 0.79 -11.52 -8.02
CA TYR A 93 0.74 -11.46 -9.47
C TYR A 93 2.12 -11.33 -10.13
N GLU A 94 3.07 -10.67 -9.50
CA GLU A 94 4.40 -10.43 -10.10
C GLU A 94 5.41 -11.54 -9.81
N ILE A 95 5.20 -12.34 -8.76
CA ILE A 95 6.08 -13.47 -8.42
C ILE A 95 5.95 -14.59 -9.45
N GLU A 96 7.09 -15.03 -9.98
CA GLU A 96 7.21 -16.17 -10.87
C GLU A 96 8.11 -17.26 -10.27
N GLY A 97 7.98 -18.50 -10.73
CA GLY A 97 8.89 -19.59 -10.33
C GLY A 97 8.89 -19.91 -8.82
N CYS A 98 7.83 -19.56 -8.10
CA CYS A 98 7.67 -19.83 -6.67
C CYS A 98 6.21 -20.15 -6.35
N GLU A 99 5.98 -21.16 -5.52
CA GLU A 99 4.65 -21.44 -4.95
C GLU A 99 4.29 -20.33 -3.97
N VAL A 100 3.07 -19.78 -4.07
CA VAL A 100 2.63 -18.70 -3.19
C VAL A 100 1.38 -19.15 -2.44
N ILE A 101 1.47 -19.20 -1.11
CA ILE A 101 0.30 -19.38 -0.25
C ILE A 101 -0.13 -18.02 0.23
N TRP A 102 -1.27 -17.55 -0.26
CA TRP A 102 -1.80 -16.23 0.07
C TRP A 102 -2.89 -16.34 1.12
N ALA A 103 -2.55 -15.99 2.36
CA ALA A 103 -3.47 -16.02 3.49
C ALA A 103 -4.14 -14.65 3.69
N ILE A 104 -5.47 -14.63 3.65
CA ILE A 104 -6.27 -13.43 3.83
C ILE A 104 -7.38 -13.65 4.87
N LYS A 105 -7.63 -12.62 5.68
CA LYS A 105 -8.69 -12.62 6.70
C LYS A 105 -10.09 -12.46 6.11
N ASP A 106 -10.17 -11.92 4.89
CA ASP A 106 -11.42 -11.57 4.23
C ASP A 106 -11.96 -12.74 3.41
N LYS A 107 -13.21 -12.63 2.95
CA LYS A 107 -13.86 -13.62 2.07
C LYS A 107 -13.38 -13.56 0.62
N ALA A 108 -12.90 -12.40 0.19
CA ALA A 108 -12.49 -12.12 -1.18
C ALA A 108 -11.13 -11.41 -1.21
N ILE A 109 -10.51 -11.39 -2.38
CA ILE A 109 -9.22 -10.72 -2.55
C ILE A 109 -9.38 -9.21 -2.72
N GLY A 110 -8.39 -8.46 -2.26
CA GLY A 110 -8.30 -7.03 -2.46
C GLY A 110 -9.41 -6.21 -1.80
N ASN A 111 -10.01 -6.68 -0.69
CA ASN A 111 -11.11 -5.99 0.02
C ASN A 111 -10.83 -4.53 0.41
N THR A 112 -9.56 -4.11 0.44
CA THR A 112 -9.19 -2.70 0.65
C THR A 112 -9.57 -1.81 -0.55
N PHE A 113 -9.64 -2.39 -1.74
CA PHE A 113 -9.87 -1.69 -3.02
C PHE A 113 -11.13 -2.17 -3.76
N PHE A 114 -11.54 -3.42 -3.52
CA PHE A 114 -12.54 -4.13 -4.31
C PHE A 114 -13.63 -4.73 -3.45
N ASP A 115 -14.78 -4.99 -4.06
CA ASP A 115 -15.78 -5.91 -3.50
C ASP A 115 -15.58 -7.33 -4.06
N ALA A 116 -16.47 -8.24 -3.69
CA ALA A 116 -16.43 -9.63 -4.12
C ALA A 116 -16.60 -9.80 -5.64
N GLY A 117 -17.39 -8.94 -6.30
CA GLY A 117 -17.63 -9.04 -7.75
C GLY A 117 -16.38 -8.65 -8.55
N ALA A 118 -15.73 -7.55 -8.17
CA ALA A 118 -14.44 -7.15 -8.73
C ALA A 118 -13.35 -8.21 -8.44
N ALA A 119 -13.35 -8.80 -7.25
CA ALA A 119 -12.43 -9.90 -6.92
C ALA A 119 -12.62 -11.11 -7.84
N GLU A 120 -13.87 -11.56 -8.05
CA GLU A 120 -14.20 -12.66 -8.97
C GLU A 120 -13.78 -12.36 -10.42
N PHE A 121 -13.91 -11.10 -10.86
CA PHE A 121 -13.44 -10.65 -12.17
C PHE A 121 -11.93 -10.81 -12.33
N LEU A 122 -11.15 -10.55 -11.27
CA LEU A 122 -9.68 -10.53 -11.31
C LEU A 122 -9.04 -11.92 -11.09
N ILE A 123 -9.67 -12.81 -10.33
CA ILE A 123 -9.14 -14.15 -9.98
C ILE A 123 -8.64 -14.95 -11.20
N PRO A 124 -9.35 -15.03 -12.35
CA PRO A 124 -8.86 -15.80 -13.50
C PRO A 124 -7.46 -15.39 -14.00
N LYS A 125 -7.03 -14.14 -13.78
CA LYS A 125 -5.68 -13.68 -14.15
C LYS A 125 -4.58 -14.22 -13.25
N LEU A 126 -4.89 -14.62 -12.00
CA LEU A 126 -3.93 -15.27 -11.10
C LEU A 126 -3.58 -16.69 -11.55
N THR A 127 -4.45 -17.30 -12.33
CA THR A 127 -4.30 -18.68 -12.82
C THR A 127 -3.84 -18.77 -14.27
N ALA A 128 -4.01 -17.70 -15.05
CA ALA A 128 -3.60 -17.66 -16.44
C ALA A 128 -2.08 -17.47 -16.57
N GLU A 129 -1.46 -18.05 -17.60
CA GLU A 129 -0.06 -17.78 -17.91
C GLU A 129 0.14 -16.28 -18.21
N LYS A 130 1.22 -15.70 -17.71
CA LYS A 130 1.60 -14.32 -18.03
C LYS A 130 1.99 -14.27 -19.51
N LEU A 131 1.25 -13.50 -20.30
CA LEU A 131 1.73 -13.13 -21.62
C LEU A 131 2.92 -12.19 -21.45
N GLU A 132 4.07 -12.52 -22.06
CA GLU A 132 5.21 -11.62 -22.16
C GLU A 132 4.79 -10.37 -22.95
N THR A 133 4.30 -9.37 -22.24
CA THR A 133 4.04 -8.05 -22.81
C THR A 133 4.74 -7.04 -21.93
N ALA A 134 5.90 -6.58 -22.39
CA ALA A 134 6.56 -5.42 -21.83
C ALA A 134 5.67 -4.20 -22.11
N ILE A 135 4.85 -3.83 -21.14
CA ILE A 135 4.11 -2.57 -21.20
C ILE A 135 5.11 -1.48 -20.87
N ALA A 136 5.34 -0.56 -21.81
CA ALA A 136 6.25 0.55 -21.62
C ALA A 136 5.77 1.44 -20.46
N CYS A 137 6.54 1.48 -19.38
CA CYS A 137 6.30 2.40 -18.28
C CYS A 137 6.54 3.84 -18.76
N LYS A 138 5.46 4.63 -18.82
CA LYS A 138 5.51 6.05 -19.21
C LYS A 138 5.93 6.96 -18.03
N ARG A 139 6.06 6.41 -16.82
CA ARG A 139 6.34 7.18 -15.60
C ARG A 139 7.85 7.40 -15.43
N THR A 140 8.25 8.65 -15.21
CA THR A 140 9.65 8.98 -14.91
C THR A 140 10.04 8.45 -13.54
N LYS A 141 11.02 7.53 -13.50
CA LYS A 141 11.60 6.99 -12.26
C LYS A 141 12.92 7.69 -11.97
N TYR A 142 13.09 8.17 -10.74
CA TYR A 142 14.38 8.64 -10.26
C TYR A 142 15.07 7.51 -9.52
N THR A 143 16.20 7.05 -10.04
CA THR A 143 17.09 6.10 -9.38
C THR A 143 18.37 6.82 -8.97
N MET A 144 18.96 6.39 -7.85
CA MET A 144 20.29 6.84 -7.49
C MET A 144 21.29 6.09 -8.38
N GLU A 145 21.87 6.76 -9.39
CA GLU A 145 23.01 6.20 -10.12
C GLU A 145 24.24 6.19 -9.21
N GLY A 146 24.91 5.03 -9.12
CA GLY A 146 26.30 4.92 -8.67
C GLY A 146 26.54 4.97 -7.17
N SER A 147 26.29 3.87 -6.47
CA SER A 147 27.38 3.30 -5.67
C SER A 147 28.03 2.26 -6.56
N GLU A 148 29.31 2.42 -6.87
CA GLU A 148 30.12 1.34 -7.40
C GLU A 148 29.83 0.08 -6.59
N LYS A 149 29.73 -1.07 -7.27
CA LYS A 149 29.69 -2.38 -6.62
C LYS A 149 31.01 -2.55 -5.85
N GLU A 150 31.11 -1.99 -4.65
CA GLU A 150 32.05 -2.48 -3.67
C GLU A 150 31.55 -3.86 -3.26
N GLU A 151 32.12 -4.86 -3.91
CA GLU A 151 32.11 -6.24 -3.46
C GLU A 151 32.51 -6.26 -1.97
N GLY A 152 31.56 -6.63 -1.11
CA GLY A 152 31.89 -7.03 0.26
C GLY A 152 31.32 -6.20 1.42
N ILE A 153 30.35 -5.30 1.22
CA ILE A 153 29.62 -4.74 2.38
C ILE A 153 28.38 -5.59 2.64
N VAL A 154 28.49 -6.47 3.64
CA VAL A 154 27.37 -7.12 4.32
C VAL A 154 26.31 -6.06 4.59
N ALA A 155 25.07 -6.29 4.16
CA ALA A 155 23.92 -5.46 4.48
C ALA A 155 23.77 -5.38 6.00
N GLY A 156 24.41 -4.38 6.60
CA GLY A 156 24.20 -3.99 7.99
C GLY A 156 22.81 -3.40 8.10
N ALA A 157 22.13 -3.72 9.19
CA ALA A 157 20.76 -3.33 9.53
C ALA A 157 20.55 -1.81 9.76
N GLY A 158 21.12 -0.94 8.93
CA GLY A 158 21.20 0.51 9.20
C GLY A 158 21.20 1.44 7.99
N LYS A 159 21.05 0.96 6.75
CA LYS A 159 20.70 1.83 5.61
C LYS A 159 19.21 1.66 5.35
N LEU A 160 18.47 2.77 5.45
CA LEU A 160 17.02 2.83 5.19
C LEU A 160 16.83 3.38 3.79
N GLY A 161 16.22 2.58 2.94
CA GLY A 161 15.89 2.96 1.58
C GLY A 161 14.74 3.95 1.52
N SER A 162 14.54 4.55 0.35
CA SER A 162 13.35 5.36 0.09
C SER A 162 12.10 4.47 0.06
N ALA A 163 10.99 4.98 0.58
CA ALA A 163 9.69 4.30 0.51
C ALA A 163 9.33 3.97 -0.95
N LEU A 164 8.72 2.81 -1.14
CA LEU A 164 8.32 2.33 -2.47
C LEU A 164 7.20 3.22 -3.01
N GLY A 165 7.41 3.72 -4.22
CA GLY A 165 6.38 4.39 -5.01
C GLY A 165 5.57 3.37 -5.81
N PRO A 166 4.67 3.86 -6.68
CA PRO A 166 3.99 2.96 -7.62
C PRO A 166 4.99 2.33 -8.62
N ASP A 167 4.63 1.17 -9.17
CA ASP A 167 5.46 0.32 -10.04
C ASP A 167 6.82 -0.07 -9.41
N TRP A 168 6.87 -0.23 -8.09
CA TRP A 168 8.11 -0.48 -7.37
C TRP A 168 8.81 -1.78 -7.76
N HIS A 169 8.04 -2.77 -8.20
CA HIS A 169 8.55 -4.06 -8.67
C HIS A 169 9.27 -3.93 -10.03
N GLU A 170 9.08 -2.83 -10.77
CA GLU A 170 9.77 -2.62 -12.05
C GLU A 170 11.28 -2.55 -11.87
N GLY A 171 11.99 -3.44 -12.56
CA GLY A 171 13.44 -3.59 -12.48
C GLY A 171 13.90 -4.62 -11.45
N LEU A 172 12.99 -5.20 -10.65
CA LEU A 172 13.30 -6.33 -9.79
C LEU A 172 13.08 -7.66 -10.52
N HIS A 173 13.93 -8.63 -10.24
CA HIS A 173 13.79 -10.00 -10.72
C HIS A 173 13.01 -10.83 -9.70
N LEU A 174 11.68 -10.77 -9.77
CA LEU A 174 10.79 -11.46 -8.81
C LEU A 174 10.57 -12.94 -9.17
N LYS A 175 11.66 -13.70 -9.29
CA LYS A 175 11.61 -15.11 -9.69
C LYS A 175 12.20 -16.02 -8.62
N GLY A 176 11.49 -17.10 -8.32
CA GLY A 176 11.96 -18.19 -7.47
C GLY A 176 12.76 -19.26 -8.21
N THR A 177 12.88 -20.43 -7.59
CA THR A 177 13.73 -21.54 -8.08
C THR A 177 13.06 -22.48 -9.08
N LYS A 178 11.79 -22.27 -9.42
CA LYS A 178 11.00 -23.17 -10.27
C LYS A 178 10.75 -22.58 -11.66
N GLU A 179 10.36 -23.45 -12.60
CA GLU A 179 10.08 -23.12 -14.00
C GLU A 179 8.57 -23.15 -14.29
N PHE A 180 7.82 -22.25 -13.65
CA PHE A 180 6.42 -21.97 -13.99
C PHE A 180 6.13 -20.48 -13.85
N SER A 181 5.11 -19.99 -14.56
CA SER A 181 4.64 -18.60 -14.48
C SER A 181 4.06 -18.31 -13.09
N HIS A 182 2.89 -18.86 -12.78
CA HIS A 182 2.19 -18.60 -11.50
C HIS A 182 1.70 -19.88 -10.85
N LYS A 183 1.79 -19.92 -9.52
CA LYS A 183 1.17 -20.99 -8.73
C LYS A 183 0.76 -20.45 -7.37
N VAL A 184 -0.43 -19.87 -7.32
CA VAL A 184 -0.99 -19.17 -6.16
C VAL A 184 -2.13 -20.00 -5.56
N HIS A 185 -2.06 -20.29 -4.27
CA HIS A 185 -3.16 -20.84 -3.47
C HIS A 185 -3.70 -19.77 -2.54
N ILE A 186 -4.99 -19.48 -2.60
CA ILE A 186 -5.63 -18.48 -1.75
C ILE A 186 -6.32 -19.19 -0.58
N GLU A 187 -5.96 -18.80 0.63
CA GLU A 187 -6.60 -19.26 1.85
C GLU A 187 -7.35 -18.09 2.49
N THR A 188 -8.68 -18.12 2.39
CA THR A 188 -9.56 -17.05 2.86
C THR A 188 -10.02 -17.28 4.30
N LEU A 189 -10.59 -16.26 4.92
CA LEU A 189 -11.14 -16.32 6.29
C LEU A 189 -10.14 -16.84 7.32
N CYS A 190 -8.86 -16.48 7.17
CA CYS A 190 -7.81 -16.96 8.06
C CYS A 190 -6.78 -15.87 8.40
N GLU A 191 -6.15 -16.04 9.56
CA GLU A 191 -4.99 -15.28 9.99
C GLU A 191 -3.89 -16.26 10.43
N ILE A 192 -2.64 -15.82 10.49
CA ILE A 192 -1.59 -16.63 11.11
C ILE A 192 -1.80 -16.62 12.63
N LYS A 193 -2.09 -17.80 13.17
CA LYS A 193 -2.22 -18.04 14.60
C LYS A 193 -0.86 -18.24 15.27
N LYS A 194 0.04 -19.00 14.63
CA LYS A 194 1.38 -19.27 15.16
C LYS A 194 2.38 -19.62 14.06
N ILE A 195 3.63 -19.22 14.25
CA ILE A 195 4.77 -19.64 13.42
C ILE A 195 5.59 -20.67 14.20
N TYR A 196 6.05 -21.71 13.52
CA TYR A 196 6.98 -22.71 14.04
C TYR A 196 8.26 -22.73 13.21
N LEU A 197 9.40 -22.77 13.89
CA LEU A 197 10.67 -23.08 13.24
C LEU A 197 10.77 -24.58 12.97
N GLN A 198 11.57 -24.97 11.98
CA GLN A 198 11.70 -26.38 11.59
C GLN A 198 11.98 -27.34 12.77
N GLN A 199 12.86 -26.95 13.70
CA GLN A 199 13.21 -27.79 14.85
C GLN A 199 12.03 -27.96 15.82
N GLU A 200 11.32 -26.86 16.13
CA GLU A 200 10.13 -26.87 16.97
C GLU A 200 9.02 -27.73 16.33
N PHE A 201 8.80 -27.57 15.02
CA PHE A 201 7.79 -28.29 14.27
C PHE A 201 8.01 -29.81 14.32
N LYS A 202 9.26 -30.26 14.16
CA LYS A 202 9.66 -31.68 14.27
C LYS A 202 9.49 -32.22 15.68
N GLN A 203 9.91 -31.46 16.71
CA GLN A 203 9.77 -31.87 18.11
C GLN A 203 8.31 -32.08 18.51
N LEU A 204 7.42 -31.23 18.00
CA LEU A 204 5.97 -31.33 18.23
C LEU A 204 5.28 -32.40 17.38
N GLN A 205 6.00 -33.10 16.50
CA GLN A 205 5.48 -34.14 15.61
C GLN A 205 4.24 -33.67 14.81
N LYS A 206 4.23 -32.39 14.42
CA LYS A 206 3.13 -31.81 13.63
C LYS A 206 3.24 -32.24 12.18
N THR A 207 2.10 -32.25 11.50
CA THR A 207 2.00 -32.42 10.04
C THR A 207 1.56 -31.10 9.41
N CYS A 208 1.96 -30.87 8.16
CA CYS A 208 1.52 -29.72 7.37
C CYS A 208 0.96 -30.19 6.03
N LEU A 209 0.22 -29.31 5.37
CA LEU A 209 -0.40 -29.57 4.09
C LEU A 209 0.58 -29.26 2.96
N SER A 210 0.60 -30.15 1.97
CA SER A 210 1.24 -29.91 0.69
C SER A 210 0.57 -28.78 -0.08
N PHE A 211 1.29 -28.20 -1.04
CA PHE A 211 0.71 -27.20 -1.93
C PHE A 211 -0.47 -27.80 -2.72
N PRO A 212 -1.65 -27.16 -2.73
CA PRO A 212 -2.84 -27.68 -3.41
C PRO A 212 -2.60 -27.92 -4.91
N LYS A 213 -2.98 -29.10 -5.40
CA LYS A 213 -2.70 -29.53 -6.78
C LYS A 213 -3.70 -28.98 -7.81
N ASP A 214 -4.87 -28.49 -7.39
CA ASP A 214 -5.86 -27.81 -8.24
C ASP A 214 -6.82 -26.96 -7.37
N ASN A 215 -7.37 -25.86 -7.93
CA ASN A 215 -8.34 -24.95 -7.30
C ASN A 215 -9.72 -25.59 -6.99
N SER A 216 -9.88 -26.91 -7.15
CA SER A 216 -11.12 -27.59 -6.81
C SER A 216 -11.16 -27.88 -5.30
N GLU A 217 -12.11 -27.25 -4.60
CA GLU A 217 -12.28 -27.25 -3.13
C GLU A 217 -12.52 -28.62 -2.46
N LYS A 218 -12.28 -29.75 -3.14
CA LYS A 218 -12.73 -31.08 -2.68
C LYS A 218 -11.73 -32.22 -2.84
N GLN A 219 -10.43 -31.99 -2.69
CA GLN A 219 -9.49 -33.10 -2.54
C GLN A 219 -8.72 -33.04 -1.22
N ASN A 220 -8.76 -34.17 -0.51
CA ASN A 220 -8.10 -34.42 0.76
C ASN A 220 -6.69 -33.83 0.76
N ALA A 221 -6.48 -32.82 1.59
CA ALA A 221 -5.18 -32.16 1.71
C ALA A 221 -4.13 -33.20 2.09
N GLN A 222 -3.20 -33.46 1.17
CA GLN A 222 -2.17 -34.46 1.41
C GLN A 222 -1.10 -33.88 2.32
N PRO A 223 -0.54 -34.68 3.24
CA PRO A 223 0.58 -34.24 4.06
C PRO A 223 1.76 -33.86 3.16
N ASP A 224 2.42 -32.74 3.49
CA ASP A 224 3.70 -32.39 2.88
C ASP A 224 4.82 -33.18 3.56
N GLU A 225 5.62 -33.88 2.77
CA GLU A 225 6.81 -34.60 3.23
C GLU A 225 8.07 -33.73 3.15
N GLU A 226 8.00 -32.56 2.50
CA GLU A 226 9.12 -31.64 2.40
C GLU A 226 9.38 -30.93 3.74
N LEU A 227 10.67 -30.74 4.04
CA LEU A 227 11.12 -30.02 5.22
C LEU A 227 11.33 -28.55 4.89
N TRP A 228 10.57 -27.70 5.59
CA TRP A 228 10.58 -26.26 5.41
C TRP A 228 11.33 -25.59 6.57
N PRO A 229 11.98 -24.43 6.36
CA PRO A 229 12.60 -23.69 7.46
C PRO A 229 11.57 -23.11 8.43
N VAL A 230 10.39 -22.73 7.92
CA VAL A 230 9.30 -22.14 8.71
C VAL A 230 7.95 -22.74 8.34
N TYR A 231 7.07 -22.86 9.33
CA TYR A 231 5.70 -23.35 9.19
C TYR A 231 4.73 -22.34 9.79
N MET A 232 3.62 -22.07 9.11
CA MET A 232 2.55 -21.21 9.59
C MET A 232 1.30 -22.03 9.91
N GLU A 233 0.80 -21.92 11.14
CA GLU A 233 -0.52 -22.40 11.54
C GLU A 233 -1.52 -21.26 11.40
N LEU A 234 -2.59 -21.54 10.66
CA LEU A 234 -3.68 -20.60 10.41
C LEU A 234 -4.80 -20.79 11.43
N THR A 235 -5.60 -19.76 11.63
CA THR A 235 -6.75 -19.79 12.56
C THR A 235 -7.81 -20.82 12.20
N ASN A 236 -7.89 -21.23 10.93
CA ASN A 236 -8.76 -22.30 10.45
C ASN A 236 -8.18 -23.72 10.66
N GLY A 237 -7.03 -23.85 11.34
CA GLY A 237 -6.40 -25.11 11.70
C GLY A 237 -5.48 -25.70 10.63
N LYS A 238 -5.45 -25.12 9.41
CA LYS A 238 -4.50 -25.55 8.36
C LYS A 238 -3.09 -25.10 8.71
N ILE A 239 -2.11 -25.92 8.34
CA ILE A 239 -0.69 -25.63 8.54
C ILE A 239 0.04 -25.78 7.21
N TYR A 240 0.87 -24.81 6.87
CA TYR A 240 1.68 -24.84 5.65
C TYR A 240 3.15 -24.57 5.98
N GLY A 241 4.06 -25.34 5.36
CA GLY A 241 5.49 -25.04 5.37
C GLY A 241 5.88 -24.16 4.18
N CYS A 242 6.85 -23.26 4.37
CA CYS A 242 7.39 -22.36 3.34
C CYS A 242 8.83 -21.92 3.66
N ASP A 243 9.51 -21.27 2.72
CA ASP A 243 10.87 -20.75 2.88
C ASP A 243 10.91 -19.48 3.75
N PHE A 244 9.94 -18.58 3.56
CA PHE A 244 9.72 -17.39 4.39
C PHE A 244 8.31 -16.83 4.19
N ILE A 245 7.94 -15.86 5.03
CA ILE A 245 6.61 -15.23 5.08
C ILE A 245 6.75 -13.74 4.80
N VAL A 246 5.94 -13.20 3.91
CA VAL A 246 5.81 -11.76 3.65
C VAL A 246 4.61 -11.21 4.41
N SER A 247 4.85 -10.26 5.32
CA SER A 247 3.82 -9.51 6.04
C SER A 247 3.42 -8.27 5.26
N ALA A 248 2.27 -8.33 4.58
CA ALA A 248 1.65 -7.25 3.83
C ALA A 248 0.33 -6.80 4.50
N THR A 249 0.34 -6.64 5.83
CA THR A 249 -0.85 -6.39 6.66
C THR A 249 -1.08 -4.91 7.01
N GLY A 250 -0.36 -4.00 6.34
CA GLY A 250 -0.44 -2.55 6.55
C GLY A 250 0.87 -1.95 7.05
N VAL A 251 0.81 -0.71 7.51
CA VAL A 251 1.97 0.05 7.98
C VAL A 251 1.68 0.73 9.32
N VAL A 252 2.74 1.10 10.03
CA VAL A 252 2.69 1.84 11.30
C VAL A 252 3.48 3.13 11.16
N PRO A 253 2.89 4.30 11.45
CA PRO A 253 3.59 5.59 11.42
C PRO A 253 4.89 5.61 12.25
N ASN A 254 5.96 6.19 11.70
CA ASN A 254 7.27 6.26 12.36
C ASN A 254 7.36 7.45 13.32
N VAL A 255 6.57 7.42 14.40
CA VAL A 255 6.47 8.53 15.37
C VAL A 255 7.41 8.41 16.57
N GLN A 256 7.87 7.20 16.89
CA GLN A 256 8.52 6.89 18.16
C GLN A 256 9.71 7.81 18.54
N PRO A 257 10.63 8.17 17.63
CA PRO A 257 11.76 9.05 17.99
C PRO A 257 11.34 10.45 18.43
N PHE A 258 10.10 10.85 18.16
CA PHE A 258 9.60 12.19 18.42
C PHE A 258 8.69 12.27 19.64
N LEU A 259 8.20 11.15 20.18
CA LEU A 259 7.22 11.17 21.26
C LEU A 259 7.84 11.42 22.64
N ASP A 260 9.06 10.94 22.88
CA ASP A 260 9.69 11.06 24.21
C ASP A 260 9.93 12.54 24.57
N GLY A 261 9.32 12.99 25.67
CA GLY A 261 9.41 14.37 26.14
C GLY A 261 8.59 15.39 25.34
N ASN A 262 7.75 14.97 24.39
CA ASN A 262 6.90 15.86 23.59
C ASN A 262 5.42 15.45 23.66
N ASN A 263 4.51 16.42 23.69
CA ASN A 263 3.07 16.18 23.82
C ASN A 263 2.37 16.26 22.46
N PHE A 264 2.64 15.30 21.57
CA PHE A 264 1.94 15.20 20.30
C PHE A 264 0.54 14.58 20.47
N ALA A 265 -0.46 15.17 19.82
CA ALA A 265 -1.76 14.55 19.62
C ALA A 265 -1.64 13.46 18.55
N LEU A 266 -2.13 12.25 18.86
CA LEU A 266 -2.05 11.09 17.96
C LEU A 266 -3.43 10.71 17.41
N GLY A 267 -3.44 10.25 16.17
CA GLY A 267 -4.58 9.60 15.53
C GLY A 267 -4.81 8.19 16.05
N GLU A 268 -5.95 7.60 15.70
CA GLU A 268 -6.27 6.20 16.05
C GLU A 268 -5.27 5.20 15.46
N ASP A 269 -4.67 5.54 14.32
CA ASP A 269 -3.63 4.78 13.63
C ASP A 269 -2.21 5.04 14.18
N GLY A 270 -2.09 5.86 15.22
CA GLY A 270 -0.81 6.23 15.86
C GLY A 270 -0.02 7.31 15.12
N GLY A 271 -0.56 7.90 14.06
CA GLY A 271 0.08 9.01 13.35
C GLY A 271 -0.03 10.34 14.10
N LEU A 272 0.87 11.29 13.80
CA LEU A 272 0.79 12.65 14.35
C LEU A 272 -0.43 13.37 13.77
N LYS A 273 -1.39 13.80 14.59
CA LYS A 273 -2.53 14.58 14.08
C LYS A 273 -2.02 15.90 13.50
N VAL A 274 -2.52 16.23 12.32
CA VAL A 274 -2.26 17.50 11.65
C VAL A 274 -3.53 18.23 11.26
N ASP A 275 -3.53 19.56 11.39
CA ASP A 275 -4.63 20.41 10.92
C ASP A 275 -4.55 20.66 9.40
N GLN A 276 -5.45 21.50 8.87
CA GLN A 276 -5.49 21.86 7.45
C GLN A 276 -4.28 22.67 6.96
N HIS A 277 -3.39 23.13 7.85
CA HIS A 277 -2.13 23.81 7.54
C HIS A 277 -0.90 22.91 7.85
N MET A 278 -1.13 21.61 8.00
CA MET A 278 -0.12 20.60 8.35
C MET A 278 0.54 20.80 9.73
N HIS A 279 -0.01 21.67 10.59
CA HIS A 279 0.50 21.86 11.94
C HIS A 279 0.24 20.62 12.78
N THR A 280 1.24 20.21 13.55
CA THR A 280 1.02 19.28 14.65
C THR A 280 0.48 20.02 15.88
N SER A 281 0.15 19.30 16.96
CA SER A 281 -0.20 19.93 18.24
C SER A 281 0.98 20.59 18.97
N VAL A 282 2.20 20.49 18.44
CA VAL A 282 3.40 21.09 19.01
C VAL A 282 3.81 22.28 18.16
N ALA A 283 4.00 23.44 18.79
CA ALA A 283 4.33 24.69 18.12
C ALA A 283 5.60 24.55 17.25
N ASP A 284 5.58 25.21 16.10
CA ASP A 284 6.67 25.24 15.10
C ASP A 284 7.03 23.88 14.47
N ILE A 285 6.20 22.86 14.70
CA ILE A 285 6.36 21.52 14.15
C ILE A 285 5.17 21.16 13.27
N TYR A 286 5.50 20.76 12.04
CA TYR A 286 4.59 20.28 11.01
C TYR A 286 4.85 18.80 10.76
N ALA A 287 3.91 18.12 10.15
CA ALA A 287 4.13 16.75 9.67
C ALA A 287 3.45 16.51 8.33
N ALA A 288 4.05 15.65 7.50
CA ALA A 288 3.54 15.36 6.18
C ALA A 288 3.76 13.90 5.77
N GLY A 289 2.80 13.36 5.00
CA GLY A 289 2.83 12.01 4.46
C GLY A 289 2.50 10.94 5.49
N ASP A 290 3.11 9.77 5.35
CA ASP A 290 2.64 8.56 6.05
C ASP A 290 2.84 8.55 7.57
N ILE A 291 3.54 9.54 8.12
CA ILE A 291 3.72 9.74 9.55
C ILE A 291 2.51 10.39 10.23
N CYS A 292 1.69 11.17 9.49
CA CYS A 292 0.68 12.05 10.08
C CYS A 292 -0.75 11.63 9.74
N THR A 293 -1.70 12.02 10.58
CA THR A 293 -3.12 11.72 10.42
C THR A 293 -3.87 13.02 10.20
N ALA A 294 -4.60 13.09 9.10
CA ALA A 294 -5.42 14.25 8.76
C ALA A 294 -6.50 14.44 9.83
N SER A 295 -6.52 15.62 10.47
CA SER A 295 -7.42 15.94 11.57
C SER A 295 -8.23 17.22 11.33
N TRP A 296 -8.49 17.55 10.07
CA TRP A 296 -9.48 18.52 9.62
C TRP A 296 -10.77 17.81 9.20
N GLU A 297 -11.82 18.57 8.90
CA GLU A 297 -13.07 18.01 8.36
C GLU A 297 -12.84 17.56 6.90
N PRO A 298 -12.86 16.26 6.58
CA PRO A 298 -12.59 15.79 5.23
C PRO A 298 -13.77 16.09 4.30
N SER A 299 -13.48 16.23 3.00
CA SER A 299 -14.55 16.16 1.98
C SER A 299 -15.31 14.84 2.09
N ARG A 300 -16.62 14.88 1.80
CA ARG A 300 -17.52 13.72 1.84
C ARG A 300 -17.10 12.58 0.93
N VAL A 301 -16.32 12.89 -0.11
CA VAL A 301 -15.82 11.93 -1.11
C VAL A 301 -14.31 11.74 -1.04
N TRP A 302 -13.68 12.19 0.05
CA TRP A 302 -12.27 11.94 0.31
C TRP A 302 -12.07 11.01 1.51
N GLN A 303 -10.92 10.34 1.54
CA GLN A 303 -10.42 9.62 2.70
C GLN A 303 -8.89 9.57 2.68
N GLN A 304 -8.28 9.55 3.86
CA GLN A 304 -6.85 9.40 3.96
C GLN A 304 -6.44 7.95 3.67
N MET A 305 -5.40 7.79 2.84
CA MET A 305 -4.68 6.53 2.66
C MET A 305 -3.19 6.80 2.56
N ARG A 306 -2.37 5.79 2.90
CA ARG A 306 -0.91 5.86 2.88
C ARG A 306 -0.36 5.73 1.45
N LEU A 307 -0.64 6.74 0.64
CA LEU A 307 -0.39 6.76 -0.80
C LEU A 307 0.69 7.78 -1.17
N TRP A 308 1.48 7.45 -2.19
CA TRP A 308 2.50 8.34 -2.73
C TRP A 308 1.93 9.71 -3.16
N THR A 309 0.75 9.74 -3.78
CA THR A 309 0.08 10.98 -4.24
C THR A 309 -0.26 11.89 -3.06
N GLN A 310 -0.83 11.32 -1.98
CA GLN A 310 -1.15 12.09 -0.77
C GLN A 310 0.13 12.59 -0.09
N ALA A 311 1.16 11.74 0.07
CA ALA A 311 2.43 12.15 0.67
C ALA A 311 3.12 13.27 -0.11
N ARG A 312 3.12 13.21 -1.45
CA ARG A 312 3.68 14.27 -2.31
C ARG A 312 2.93 15.59 -2.12
N GLN A 313 1.60 15.56 -2.13
CA GLN A 313 0.77 16.76 -1.97
C GLN A 313 0.96 17.37 -0.57
N MET A 314 0.89 16.55 0.49
CA MET A 314 1.13 16.98 1.86
C MET A 314 2.51 17.63 2.04
N GLY A 315 3.57 17.02 1.50
CA GLY A 315 4.93 17.55 1.62
C GLY A 315 5.09 18.92 0.94
N TRP A 316 4.51 19.11 -0.24
CA TRP A 316 4.54 20.39 -0.94
C TRP A 316 3.75 21.46 -0.19
N TYR A 317 2.59 21.10 0.34
CA TYR A 317 1.74 22.05 1.04
C TYR A 317 2.29 22.42 2.42
N ALA A 318 2.85 21.47 3.17
CA ALA A 318 3.56 21.76 4.42
C ALA A 318 4.67 22.80 4.22
N ALA A 319 5.41 22.74 3.12
CA ALA A 319 6.42 23.75 2.79
C ALA A 319 5.81 25.15 2.59
N LYS A 320 4.61 25.24 1.98
CA LYS A 320 3.90 26.52 1.83
C LYS A 320 3.44 27.08 3.16
N CYS A 321 2.86 26.25 4.02
CA CYS A 321 2.42 26.65 5.35
C CYS A 321 3.61 27.17 6.16
N ILE A 322 4.74 26.44 6.17
CA ILE A 322 5.97 26.87 6.85
C ILE A 322 6.42 28.26 6.39
N VAL A 323 6.38 28.54 5.08
CA VAL A 323 6.77 29.86 4.55
C VAL A 323 5.78 30.94 4.99
N ALA A 324 4.47 30.70 4.84
CA ALA A 324 3.43 31.65 5.23
C ALA A 324 3.53 32.00 6.73
N ASP A 325 3.67 31.00 7.60
CA ASP A 325 3.80 31.20 9.04
C ASP A 325 5.10 31.92 9.42
N SER A 326 6.18 31.71 8.65
CA SER A 326 7.45 32.41 8.87
C SER A 326 7.38 33.88 8.46
N LEU A 327 6.52 34.23 7.50
CA LEU A 327 6.30 35.59 7.02
C LEU A 327 5.14 36.30 7.74
N GLY A 328 4.32 35.56 8.50
CA GLY A 328 3.08 36.08 9.09
C GLY A 328 1.99 36.35 8.05
N GLU A 329 2.01 35.59 6.94
CA GLU A 329 1.08 35.71 5.82
C GLU A 329 -0.01 34.63 5.89
N SER A 330 -1.16 34.87 5.23
CA SER A 330 -2.17 33.84 5.03
C SER A 330 -1.78 32.89 3.90
N VAL A 331 -2.21 31.63 3.99
CA VAL A 331 -2.15 30.70 2.85
C VAL A 331 -3.41 30.92 2.02
N ASP A 332 -3.29 31.63 0.90
CA ASP A 332 -4.44 32.01 0.06
C ASP A 332 -5.00 30.86 -0.81
N MET A 333 -4.27 29.74 -0.94
CA MET A 333 -4.72 28.55 -1.67
C MET A 333 -5.03 27.43 -0.70
N ASP A 334 -6.29 26.99 -0.71
CA ASP A 334 -6.74 25.84 0.06
C ASP A 334 -6.04 24.54 -0.40
N PHE A 335 -5.73 23.68 0.56
CA PHE A 335 -5.23 22.33 0.37
C PHE A 335 -6.38 21.37 0.54
N SER A 336 -7.28 21.38 -0.45
CA SER A 336 -8.44 20.54 -0.33
C SER A 336 -8.19 19.25 -1.10
N PHE A 337 -7.91 18.20 -0.33
CA PHE A 337 -8.14 16.84 -0.78
C PHE A 337 -9.64 16.64 -0.98
N GLU A 338 -10.18 17.16 -2.08
CA GLU A 338 -11.63 17.17 -2.33
C GLU A 338 -12.14 15.80 -2.74
N LEU A 339 -11.37 15.08 -3.55
CA LEU A 339 -11.70 13.76 -4.06
C LEU A 339 -10.61 12.76 -3.72
N PHE A 340 -11.01 11.58 -3.24
CA PHE A 340 -10.11 10.44 -3.23
C PHE A 340 -9.93 9.94 -4.67
N ALA A 341 -8.71 10.03 -5.20
CA ALA A 341 -8.36 9.46 -6.50
C ALA A 341 -7.09 8.62 -6.38
N HIS A 342 -7.18 7.36 -6.82
CA HIS A 342 -6.04 6.46 -6.86
C HIS A 342 -6.04 5.64 -8.15
N VAL A 343 -4.95 5.75 -8.91
CA VAL A 343 -4.70 4.95 -10.10
C VAL A 343 -3.54 4.00 -9.81
N THR A 344 -3.80 2.71 -10.02
CA THR A 344 -2.81 1.64 -9.85
C THR A 344 -3.04 0.55 -10.89
N LYS A 345 -2.24 -0.51 -10.82
CA LYS A 345 -2.33 -1.66 -11.69
C LYS A 345 -2.34 -2.94 -10.87
N PHE A 346 -3.40 -3.72 -11.01
CA PHE A 346 -3.49 -5.05 -10.38
C PHE A 346 -3.83 -6.08 -11.45
N PHE A 347 -3.14 -7.22 -11.42
CA PHE A 347 -3.37 -8.33 -12.36
C PHE A 347 -3.35 -7.92 -13.84
N ASN A 348 -2.48 -6.96 -14.15
CA ASN A 348 -2.34 -6.32 -15.45
C ASN A 348 -3.53 -5.46 -15.94
N TYR A 349 -4.52 -5.20 -15.09
CA TYR A 349 -5.56 -4.22 -15.36
C TYR A 349 -5.19 -2.86 -14.79
N LYS A 350 -5.47 -1.79 -15.55
CA LYS A 350 -5.60 -0.43 -15.01
C LYS A 350 -6.73 -0.45 -13.99
N VAL A 351 -6.49 0.07 -12.79
CA VAL A 351 -7.47 0.16 -11.71
C VAL A 351 -7.53 1.61 -11.24
N VAL A 352 -8.72 2.19 -11.32
CA VAL A 352 -9.00 3.56 -10.88
C VAL A 352 -10.04 3.51 -9.78
N LEU A 353 -9.73 4.17 -8.67
CA LEU A 353 -10.59 4.26 -7.50
C LEU A 353 -10.90 5.73 -7.26
N LEU A 354 -12.18 6.07 -7.28
CA LEU A 354 -12.68 7.42 -7.12
C LEU A 354 -13.63 7.50 -5.94
N GLY A 355 -13.54 8.57 -5.15
CA GLY A 355 -14.49 8.86 -4.09
C GLY A 355 -14.55 7.78 -3.00
N LYS A 356 -15.76 7.54 -2.49
CA LYS A 356 -16.12 6.41 -1.63
C LYS A 356 -16.38 5.14 -2.46
N TYR A 357 -15.36 4.68 -3.19
CA TYR A 357 -15.42 3.57 -4.14
C TYR A 357 -15.93 2.22 -3.58
N ASN A 358 -15.87 2.01 -2.26
CA ASN A 358 -16.45 0.86 -1.56
C ASN A 358 -17.52 1.29 -0.54
N ALA A 359 -18.21 2.41 -0.80
CA ALA A 359 -19.19 3.00 0.11
C ALA A 359 -18.62 3.27 1.52
N GLN A 360 -17.33 3.59 1.62
CA GLN A 360 -16.64 3.71 2.90
C GLN A 360 -17.22 4.88 3.71
N GLY A 361 -17.74 4.57 4.89
CA GLY A 361 -18.33 5.57 5.78
C GLY A 361 -19.67 6.14 5.28
N LEU A 362 -20.30 5.51 4.27
CA LEU A 362 -21.67 5.83 3.87
C LEU A 362 -22.66 4.99 4.68
N ASP A 363 -23.89 5.47 4.78
CA ASP A 363 -25.01 4.75 5.37
C ASP A 363 -25.47 3.59 4.47
N LEU A 364 -26.34 2.73 4.98
CA LEU A 364 -26.83 1.53 4.28
C LEU A 364 -27.81 1.81 3.13
N ASP A 365 -28.18 3.07 2.92
CA ASP A 365 -29.10 3.54 1.87
C ASP A 365 -28.40 3.84 0.54
N HIS A 366 -27.15 3.44 0.38
CA HIS A 366 -26.42 3.54 -0.88
C HIS A 366 -26.85 2.47 -1.88
N GLU A 367 -26.74 2.80 -3.16
CA GLU A 367 -27.00 1.90 -4.28
C GLU A 367 -25.70 1.58 -5.01
N LEU A 368 -25.55 0.33 -5.44
CA LEU A 368 -24.41 -0.13 -6.22
C LEU A 368 -24.86 -0.45 -7.64
N MET A 369 -24.29 0.26 -8.60
CA MET A 369 -24.52 0.00 -10.02
C MET A 369 -23.29 -0.68 -10.63
N LEU A 370 -23.52 -1.67 -11.49
CA LEU A 370 -22.46 -2.53 -12.03
C LEU A 370 -22.60 -2.72 -13.54
N ARG A 371 -21.49 -2.54 -14.26
CA ARG A 371 -21.31 -2.97 -15.65
C ARG A 371 -20.05 -3.83 -15.72
N CYS A 372 -20.15 -5.01 -16.32
CA CYS A 372 -19.03 -5.93 -16.42
C CYS A 372 -19.01 -6.60 -17.79
N THR A 373 -17.90 -6.42 -18.49
CA THR A 373 -17.58 -7.15 -19.71
C THR A 373 -16.44 -8.11 -19.39
N LYS A 374 -16.78 -9.40 -19.23
CA LYS A 374 -15.85 -10.43 -18.73
C LYS A 374 -14.50 -10.39 -19.45
N GLY A 375 -13.43 -10.21 -18.68
CA GLY A 375 -12.06 -10.19 -19.18
C GLY A 375 -11.62 -8.88 -19.85
N GLN A 376 -12.52 -7.89 -19.99
CA GLN A 376 -12.20 -6.58 -20.59
C GLN A 376 -12.27 -5.49 -19.54
N GLU A 377 -13.45 -5.25 -18.97
CA GLU A 377 -13.69 -4.16 -18.03
C GLU A 377 -14.69 -4.53 -16.93
N TYR A 378 -14.54 -3.86 -15.79
CA TYR A 378 -15.47 -3.88 -14.69
C TYR A 378 -15.63 -2.46 -14.17
N VAL A 379 -16.88 -1.97 -14.18
CA VAL A 379 -17.28 -0.65 -13.73
C VAL A 379 -18.25 -0.82 -12.58
N LYS A 380 -17.94 -0.19 -11.45
CA LYS A 380 -18.84 -0.04 -10.32
C LYS A 380 -19.00 1.40 -9.96
N VAL A 381 -20.24 1.79 -9.68
CA VAL A 381 -20.59 3.10 -9.16
C VAL A 381 -21.32 2.95 -7.83
N VAL A 382 -20.95 3.78 -6.86
CA VAL A 382 -21.61 3.95 -5.58
C VAL A 382 -22.46 5.21 -5.63
N MET A 383 -23.77 5.05 -5.53
CA MET A 383 -24.76 6.12 -5.55
C MET A 383 -25.35 6.33 -4.15
N GLN A 384 -25.65 7.57 -3.78
CA GLN A 384 -26.42 7.87 -2.57
C GLN A 384 -27.27 9.11 -2.82
N ASN A 385 -28.58 9.03 -2.54
CA ASN A 385 -29.52 10.14 -2.72
C ASN A 385 -29.45 10.77 -4.14
N GLY A 386 -29.37 9.92 -5.17
CA GLY A 386 -29.27 10.35 -6.56
C GLY A 386 -27.89 10.87 -6.98
N ARG A 387 -26.88 10.92 -6.11
CA ARG A 387 -25.56 11.47 -6.42
C ARG A 387 -24.48 10.39 -6.45
N MET A 388 -23.48 10.58 -7.31
CA MET A 388 -22.31 9.70 -7.36
C MET A 388 -21.38 9.98 -6.19
N MET A 389 -21.10 8.96 -5.39
CA MET A 389 -20.23 9.06 -4.21
C MET A 389 -18.87 8.43 -4.44
N GLY A 390 -18.75 7.48 -5.36
CA GLY A 390 -17.49 6.85 -5.72
C GLY A 390 -17.60 5.84 -6.84
N ALA A 391 -16.46 5.39 -7.36
CA ALA A 391 -16.41 4.41 -8.43
C ALA A 391 -15.16 3.52 -8.37
N VAL A 392 -15.30 2.30 -8.87
CA VAL A 392 -14.18 1.39 -9.19
C VAL A 392 -14.23 1.13 -10.68
N LEU A 393 -13.16 1.49 -11.39
CA LEU A 393 -12.99 1.26 -12.81
C LEU A 393 -11.80 0.33 -13.02
N ILE A 394 -12.03 -0.82 -13.64
CA ILE A 394 -11.01 -1.83 -13.92
C ILE A 394 -10.99 -2.07 -15.42
N GLY A 395 -9.82 -1.98 -16.04
CA GLY A 395 -9.66 -2.04 -17.50
C GLY A 395 -9.62 -0.65 -18.14
N GLU A 396 -9.73 -0.61 -19.46
CA GLU A 396 -9.86 0.64 -20.22
C GLU A 396 -11.36 0.95 -20.33
N THR A 397 -11.85 1.84 -19.46
CA THR A 397 -13.28 2.16 -19.35
C THR A 397 -13.66 3.47 -20.02
N ASP A 398 -12.69 4.39 -20.19
CA ASP A 398 -12.88 5.75 -20.69
C ASP A 398 -13.97 6.53 -19.92
N LEU A 399 -14.02 6.37 -18.59
CA LEU A 399 -15.03 6.95 -17.69
C LEU A 399 -14.41 7.75 -16.53
N GLU A 400 -13.09 7.78 -16.44
CA GLU A 400 -12.34 8.29 -15.30
C GLU A 400 -12.62 9.76 -15.04
N GLU A 401 -12.47 10.59 -16.08
CA GLU A 401 -12.67 12.04 -16.00
C GLU A 401 -14.15 12.37 -15.75
N THR A 402 -15.04 11.72 -16.48
CA THR A 402 -16.49 11.93 -16.34
C THR A 402 -16.98 11.58 -14.95
N PHE A 403 -16.56 10.44 -14.39
CA PHE A 403 -16.96 10.07 -13.04
C PHE A 403 -16.31 10.94 -11.97
N GLU A 404 -15.05 11.36 -12.16
CA GLU A 404 -14.41 12.36 -11.30
C GLU A 404 -15.23 13.66 -11.25
N ASN A 405 -15.63 14.19 -12.41
CA ASN A 405 -16.45 15.40 -12.51
C ASN A 405 -17.84 15.22 -11.89
N LEU A 406 -18.50 14.08 -12.12
CA LEU A 406 -19.81 13.77 -11.52
C LEU A 406 -19.75 13.72 -9.99
N ILE A 407 -18.68 13.13 -9.45
CA ILE A 407 -18.46 13.06 -8.02
C ILE A 407 -18.15 14.46 -7.46
N LEU A 408 -17.25 15.23 -8.08
CA LEU A 408 -16.88 16.56 -7.58
C LEU A 408 -18.05 17.55 -7.64
N ASN A 409 -18.77 17.58 -8.76
CA ASN A 409 -19.91 18.47 -8.96
C ASN A 409 -21.15 18.03 -8.17
N GLN A 410 -21.12 16.82 -7.61
CA GLN A 410 -22.24 16.24 -6.85
C GLN A 410 -23.54 16.35 -7.64
N MET A 411 -23.56 15.99 -8.92
CA MET A 411 -24.76 16.15 -9.75
C MET A 411 -25.88 15.18 -9.32
N ASP A 412 -27.14 15.60 -9.47
CA ASP A 412 -28.28 14.70 -9.28
C ASP A 412 -28.50 13.88 -10.55
N LEU A 413 -28.27 12.58 -10.44
CA LEU A 413 -28.30 11.60 -11.51
C LEU A 413 -29.56 10.71 -11.46
N SER A 414 -30.53 11.04 -10.61
CA SER A 414 -31.76 10.24 -10.44
C SER A 414 -32.54 10.04 -11.74
N ALA A 415 -32.48 11.03 -12.65
CA ALA A 415 -33.18 10.97 -13.93
C ALA A 415 -32.63 9.91 -14.90
N TYR A 416 -31.37 9.48 -14.72
CA TYR A 416 -30.71 8.54 -15.63
C TYR A 416 -30.94 7.09 -15.22
N GLY A 417 -31.14 6.80 -13.92
CA GLY A 417 -31.40 5.44 -13.45
C GLY A 417 -30.37 4.43 -13.97
N GLU A 418 -30.83 3.32 -14.54
CA GLU A 418 -29.96 2.26 -15.09
C GLU A 418 -29.16 2.68 -16.33
N ASP A 419 -29.59 3.74 -17.04
CA ASP A 419 -28.92 4.21 -18.26
C ASP A 419 -27.55 4.84 -17.98
N LEU A 420 -27.24 5.19 -16.72
CA LEU A 420 -25.95 5.74 -16.29
C LEU A 420 -24.75 4.86 -16.70
N LEU A 421 -24.95 3.53 -16.74
CA LEU A 421 -23.91 2.57 -17.13
C LEU A 421 -24.15 1.92 -18.49
N ASN A 422 -25.11 2.41 -19.27
CA ASN A 422 -25.39 1.86 -20.60
C ASN A 422 -24.23 2.21 -21.55
N PRO A 423 -23.50 1.22 -22.10
CA PRO A 423 -22.33 1.48 -22.94
C PRO A 423 -22.69 2.10 -24.31
N ASN A 424 -23.97 2.17 -24.67
CA ASN A 424 -24.42 2.80 -25.91
C ASN A 424 -24.83 4.27 -25.72
N ILE A 425 -24.72 4.78 -24.50
CA ILE A 425 -25.04 6.15 -24.13
C ILE A 425 -23.72 6.80 -23.77
N ASP A 426 -23.35 7.82 -24.54
CA ASP A 426 -22.24 8.66 -24.14
C ASP A 426 -22.71 9.55 -23.00
N ILE A 427 -22.19 9.30 -21.82
CA ILE A 427 -22.58 10.04 -20.62
C ILE A 427 -22.02 11.48 -20.66
N GLU A 428 -20.95 11.73 -21.42
CA GLU A 428 -20.35 13.06 -21.58
C GLU A 428 -21.29 14.02 -22.32
N ASP A 429 -22.01 13.52 -23.34
CA ASP A 429 -22.99 14.28 -24.12
C ASP A 429 -24.12 14.92 -23.28
N TYR A 430 -24.32 14.45 -22.04
CA TYR A 430 -25.34 14.98 -21.13
C TYR A 430 -24.85 16.11 -20.23
N PHE A 431 -23.53 16.33 -20.18
CA PHE A 431 -22.88 17.24 -19.24
C PHE A 431 -22.10 18.38 -19.91
N ASP A 432 -22.02 18.39 -21.23
CA ASP A 432 -21.76 19.58 -22.07
C ASP A 432 -22.98 20.53 -22.09
#